data_AF-A0A258BQQ5-F1
#
_entry.id   AF-A0A258BQQ5-F1
#
_cell.length_a   1.000
_cell.length_b   1.000
_cell.length_c   1.000
_cell.angle_alpha   90.00
_cell.angle_beta   90.00
_cell.angle_gamma   90.00
#
_symmetry.space_group_name_H-M   'P 1'
#
loop_
_entity.id
_entity.type
_entity.pdbx_description
1 polymer ?
#
loop_
_entity_poly.entity_id
_entity_poly.type
_entity_poly.pdbx_seq_one_letter_code
_entity_poly.pdbx_strand_id
1 'polypeptide(L)'
;MSLLRKTVSWLALLAILAAGLWLVVNQQTVSDYVAFSTYTPTTEVAQIATDSGMSDKGRFYFYSSHPQIADASAFNKYCERKEQNNPILGCYIYPDHKLYIYDVSEPGLAGIKDVTAAHEMLHAAYARLDQATKDWLSPRLEEAYSRLKTDNLAKRMTYYASAEPGARENELHSILPTEFSDLGKDLNDY
;
A
#
# COMPACT_ATOMS: atom_id res chain seq x y z
N MET A 1 -44.13 31.15 -10.97
CA MET A 1 -43.72 30.44 -9.73
C MET A 1 -43.64 28.92 -9.88
N SER A 2 -44.61 28.24 -10.53
CA SER A 2 -44.59 26.77 -10.71
C SER A 2 -43.41 26.24 -11.55
N LEU A 3 -43.08 26.90 -12.67
CA LEU A 3 -42.00 26.45 -13.56
C LEU A 3 -40.61 26.58 -12.88
N LEU A 4 -40.35 27.70 -12.21
CA LEU A 4 -39.10 27.96 -11.49
C LEU A 4 -38.89 26.97 -10.32
N ARG A 5 -39.97 26.63 -9.62
CA ARG A 5 -39.91 25.64 -8.53
C ARG A 5 -39.65 24.23 -9.07
N LYS A 6 -40.26 23.86 -10.20
CA LYS A 6 -39.97 22.59 -10.89
C LYS A 6 -38.52 22.53 -11.36
N THR A 7 -37.99 23.58 -11.99
CA THR A 7 -36.60 23.59 -12.45
C THR A 7 -35.62 23.47 -11.29
N VAL A 8 -35.84 24.18 -10.19
CA VAL A 8 -35.02 24.06 -8.97
C VAL A 8 -35.07 22.64 -8.40
N SER A 9 -36.26 22.02 -8.31
CA SER A 9 -36.38 20.64 -7.85
C SER A 9 -35.68 19.62 -8.76
N TRP A 10 -35.77 19.79 -10.09
CA TRP A 10 -35.06 18.94 -11.05
C TRP A 10 -33.54 19.10 -10.94
N LEU A 11 -33.04 20.32 -10.82
CA LEU A 11 -31.61 20.58 -10.62
C LEU A 11 -31.10 19.98 -9.31
N ALA A 12 -31.87 20.09 -8.22
CA ALA A 12 -31.52 19.47 -6.94
C ALA A 12 -31.46 17.94 -7.05
N LEU A 13 -32.42 17.32 -7.74
CA LEU A 13 -32.41 15.87 -7.97
C LEU A 13 -31.20 15.44 -8.80
N LEU A 14 -30.89 16.15 -9.88
CA LEU A 14 -29.72 15.88 -10.71
C LEU A 14 -28.42 16.03 -9.92
N ALA A 15 -28.30 17.05 -9.06
CA ALA A 15 -27.14 17.23 -8.20
C ALA A 15 -26.98 16.07 -7.19
N ILE A 16 -28.07 15.59 -6.60
CA ILE A 16 -28.05 14.43 -5.68
C ILE A 16 -27.63 13.16 -6.43
N LEU A 17 -28.16 12.92 -7.62
CA LEU A 17 -27.78 11.75 -8.43
C LEU A 17 -26.32 11.82 -8.87
N ALA A 18 -25.83 13.00 -9.28
CA ALA A 18 -24.44 13.20 -9.63
C ALA A 18 -23.50 12.99 -8.43
N ALA A 19 -23.86 13.50 -7.25
CA ALA A 19 -23.11 13.28 -6.02
C ALA A 19 -23.10 11.80 -5.61
N GLY A 20 -24.25 11.11 -5.73
CA GLY A 20 -24.36 9.68 -5.47
C GLY A 20 -23.48 8.84 -6.40
N LEU A 21 -23.52 9.12 -7.71
CA LEU A 21 -22.65 8.45 -8.68
C LEU A 21 -21.16 8.72 -8.41
N TRP A 22 -20.81 9.97 -8.07
CA TRP A 22 -19.45 10.33 -7.71
C TRP A 22 -18.95 9.54 -6.49
N LEU A 23 -19.77 9.39 -5.45
CA LEU A 23 -19.43 8.60 -4.27
C LEU A 23 -19.21 7.13 -4.60
N VAL A 24 -20.04 6.54 -5.49
CA VAL A 24 -19.85 5.14 -5.91
C VAL A 24 -18.54 4.97 -6.67
N VAL A 25 -18.23 5.88 -7.59
CA VAL A 25 -16.98 5.83 -8.37
C VAL A 25 -15.75 6.09 -7.50
N ASN A 26 -15.87 6.93 -6.46
CA ASN A 26 -14.78 7.34 -5.58
C ASN A 26 -14.85 6.69 -4.19
N GLN A 27 -15.56 5.56 -4.06
CA GLN A 27 -15.82 4.93 -2.77
C GLN A 27 -14.53 4.62 -2.00
N GLN A 28 -13.48 4.18 -2.70
CA GLN A 28 -12.18 3.88 -2.10
C GLN A 28 -11.53 5.14 -1.54
N THR A 29 -11.46 6.20 -2.35
CA THR A 29 -10.91 7.49 -1.94
C THR A 29 -11.61 8.03 -0.70
N VAL A 30 -12.93 7.98 -0.68
CA VAL A 30 -13.72 8.42 0.49
C VAL A 30 -13.42 7.56 1.72
N SER A 31 -13.40 6.24 1.56
CA SER A 31 -13.05 5.29 2.63
C SER A 31 -11.65 5.58 3.20
N ASP A 32 -10.67 5.82 2.33
CA ASP A 32 -9.29 6.13 2.74
C ASP A 32 -9.19 7.45 3.51
N TYR A 33 -9.89 8.50 3.05
CA TYR A 33 -9.92 9.77 3.77
C TYR A 33 -10.57 9.66 5.14
N VAL A 34 -11.66 8.89 5.26
CA VAL A 34 -12.31 8.63 6.55
C VAL A 34 -11.36 7.84 7.45
N ALA A 35 -10.81 6.74 6.96
CA ALA A 35 -9.84 5.90 7.67
C ALA A 35 -8.67 6.73 8.20
N PHE A 36 -8.02 7.50 7.32
CA PHE A 36 -6.92 8.41 7.67
C PHE A 36 -7.33 9.42 8.75
N SER A 37 -8.49 10.06 8.61
CA SER A 37 -8.95 11.10 9.53
C SER A 37 -9.35 10.56 10.90
N THR A 38 -9.72 9.29 10.98
CA THR A 38 -10.11 8.62 12.24
C THR A 38 -8.96 7.86 12.91
N TYR A 39 -7.85 7.66 12.22
CA TYR A 39 -6.72 6.93 12.76
C TYR A 39 -5.81 7.85 13.58
N THR A 40 -5.47 7.41 14.80
CA THR A 40 -4.47 8.07 15.64
C THR A 40 -3.25 7.16 15.75
N PRO A 41 -2.10 7.50 15.15
CA PRO A 41 -0.91 6.67 15.23
C PRO A 41 -0.37 6.62 16.66
N THR A 42 0.15 5.47 17.07
CA THR A 42 0.98 5.39 18.28
C THR A 42 2.30 6.13 18.05
N THR A 43 3.02 6.45 19.14
CA THR A 43 4.34 7.08 19.02
C THR A 43 5.29 6.27 18.15
N GLU A 44 5.29 4.95 18.30
CA GLU A 44 6.13 4.06 17.50
C GLU A 44 5.74 4.05 16.02
N VAL A 45 4.44 3.96 15.70
CA VAL A 45 3.96 4.02 14.31
C VAL A 45 4.31 5.36 13.65
N ALA A 46 4.19 6.46 14.39
CA ALA A 46 4.54 7.79 13.90
C ALA A 46 6.06 7.92 13.65
N GLN A 47 6.87 7.31 14.51
CA GLN A 47 8.32 7.28 14.39
C GLN A 47 8.75 6.45 13.17
N ILE A 48 8.22 5.23 13.02
CA ILE A 48 8.44 4.36 11.85
C ILE A 48 8.13 5.13 10.55
N ALA A 49 6.96 5.77 10.45
CA ALA A 49 6.61 6.53 9.25
C ALA A 49 7.61 7.67 8.94
N THR A 50 8.28 8.21 9.96
CA THR A 50 9.31 9.24 9.82
C THR A 50 10.65 8.65 9.42
N ASP A 51 11.08 7.59 10.08
CA ASP A 51 12.38 6.96 9.87
C ASP A 51 12.44 6.20 8.55
N SER A 52 11.32 5.64 8.10
CA SER A 52 11.15 5.07 6.75
C SER A 52 11.20 6.13 5.63
N GLY A 53 11.23 7.43 5.95
CA GLY A 53 11.23 8.50 4.95
C GLY A 53 9.93 8.64 4.16
N MET A 54 8.79 8.22 4.73
CA MET A 54 7.51 8.30 4.02
C MET A 54 7.13 9.76 3.71
N SER A 55 6.82 10.02 2.44
CA SER A 55 6.21 11.27 2.00
C SER A 55 4.80 11.45 2.60
N ASP A 56 4.20 12.63 2.47
CA ASP A 56 2.82 12.87 2.93
C ASP A 56 1.82 11.90 2.28
N LYS A 57 2.02 11.57 1.00
CA LYS A 57 1.21 10.58 0.27
C LYS A 57 1.45 9.17 0.82
N GLY A 58 2.69 8.81 1.12
CA GLY A 58 3.03 7.54 1.75
C GLY A 58 2.40 7.40 3.13
N ARG A 59 2.47 8.45 3.97
CA ARG A 59 1.81 8.52 5.28
C ARG A 59 0.30 8.39 5.18
N PHE A 60 -0.32 9.00 4.15
CA PHE A 60 -1.74 8.86 3.89
C PHE A 60 -2.14 7.39 3.66
N TYR A 61 -1.43 6.68 2.78
CA TYR A 61 -1.70 5.26 2.52
C TYR A 61 -1.36 4.35 3.71
N PHE A 62 -0.27 4.66 4.41
CA PHE A 62 0.12 3.94 5.61
C PHE A 62 -0.99 4.05 6.67
N TYR A 63 -1.38 5.26 7.08
CA TYR A 63 -2.36 5.46 8.15
C TYR A 63 -3.80 5.11 7.77
N SER A 64 -4.21 5.30 6.51
CA SER A 64 -5.51 4.77 6.05
C SER A 64 -5.57 3.24 6.14
N SER A 65 -4.41 2.57 6.09
CA SER A 65 -4.30 1.13 6.27
C SER A 65 -4.23 0.67 7.74
N HIS A 66 -4.44 1.59 8.70
CA HIS A 66 -4.49 1.32 10.14
C HIS A 66 -3.34 0.42 10.65
N PRO A 67 -2.08 0.88 10.54
CA PRO A 67 -0.92 0.05 10.82
C PRO A 67 -0.89 -0.36 12.29
N GLN A 68 -0.52 -1.62 12.54
CA GLN A 68 -0.42 -2.18 13.89
C GLN A 68 0.93 -2.87 14.07
N ILE A 69 1.64 -2.52 15.14
CA ILE A 69 2.79 -3.28 15.61
C ILE A 69 2.25 -4.47 16.39
N ALA A 70 2.49 -5.67 15.89
CA ALA A 70 1.85 -6.89 16.34
C ALA A 70 2.89 -7.84 16.96
N ASP A 71 2.58 -8.36 18.15
CA ASP A 71 3.35 -9.46 18.74
C ASP A 71 3.19 -10.76 17.92
N ALA A 72 3.92 -11.81 18.29
CA ALA A 72 3.90 -13.08 17.56
C ALA A 72 2.52 -13.73 17.50
N SER A 73 1.69 -13.58 18.54
CA SER A 73 0.36 -14.18 18.55
C SER A 73 -0.58 -13.44 17.60
N ALA A 74 -0.59 -12.10 17.65
CA ALA A 74 -1.40 -11.26 16.78
C ALA A 74 -0.92 -11.39 15.32
N PHE A 75 0.39 -11.33 15.08
CA PHE A 75 0.95 -11.41 13.74
C PHE A 75 0.63 -12.75 13.07
N ASN A 76 0.83 -13.88 13.74
CA ASN A 76 0.50 -15.19 13.18
C ASN A 76 -1.00 -15.43 12.97
N LYS A 77 -1.86 -14.64 13.64
CA LYS A 77 -3.31 -14.69 13.44
C LYS A 77 -3.76 -13.90 12.22
N TYR A 78 -3.13 -12.76 11.93
CA TYR A 78 -3.55 -11.86 10.86
C TYR A 78 -2.73 -12.03 9.57
N CYS A 79 -1.44 -12.36 9.69
CA CYS A 79 -0.52 -12.61 8.59
C CYS A 79 -0.21 -14.11 8.51
N GLU A 80 -1.11 -14.90 7.89
CA GLU A 80 -1.00 -16.37 7.86
C GLU A 80 0.09 -16.92 6.90
N ARG A 81 0.92 -16.06 6.32
CA ARG A 81 1.92 -16.47 5.33
C ARG A 81 3.17 -17.05 5.98
N LYS A 82 3.64 -18.17 5.44
CA LYS A 82 4.83 -18.88 5.93
C LYS A 82 5.84 -19.03 4.80
N GLU A 83 6.93 -18.27 4.90
CA GLU A 83 8.15 -18.45 4.10
C GLU A 83 9.18 -19.20 4.94
N GLN A 84 9.66 -20.35 4.46
CA GLN A 84 10.63 -21.16 5.21
C GLN A 84 12.04 -20.54 5.29
N ASN A 85 12.41 -19.71 4.30
CA ASN A 85 13.78 -19.21 4.14
C ASN A 85 13.93 -17.70 4.28
N ASN A 86 12.82 -16.96 4.46
CA ASN A 86 12.82 -15.51 4.58
C ASN A 86 11.62 -15.11 5.45
N PRO A 87 11.82 -14.76 6.73
CA PRO A 87 10.70 -14.50 7.62
C PRO A 87 9.89 -13.30 7.10
N ILE A 88 8.58 -13.49 6.98
CA ILE A 88 7.64 -12.41 6.68
C ILE A 88 7.46 -11.61 7.96
N LEU A 89 7.84 -10.34 7.92
CA LEU A 89 7.79 -9.42 9.07
C LEU A 89 6.69 -8.37 8.95
N GLY A 90 5.97 -8.36 7.82
CA GLY A 90 4.86 -7.46 7.57
C GLY A 90 3.78 -8.14 6.73
N CYS A 91 2.57 -7.63 6.79
CA CYS A 91 1.59 -7.92 5.76
C CYS A 91 0.59 -6.77 5.58
N TYR A 92 0.28 -6.49 4.33
CA TYR A 92 -0.87 -5.70 3.92
C TYR A 92 -2.01 -6.61 3.44
N ILE A 93 -3.14 -6.55 4.14
CA ILE A 93 -4.33 -7.35 3.87
C ILE A 93 -5.25 -6.59 2.90
N TYR A 94 -5.39 -7.10 1.69
CA TYR A 94 -6.41 -6.68 0.73
C TYR A 94 -7.56 -7.71 0.71
N PRO A 95 -8.84 -7.29 0.67
CA PRO A 95 -9.35 -5.93 0.47
C PRO A 95 -9.59 -5.11 1.74
N ASP A 96 -9.27 -5.62 2.93
CA ASP A 96 -9.62 -4.96 4.20
C ASP A 96 -8.76 -3.72 4.55
N HIS A 97 -7.71 -3.47 3.75
CA HIS A 97 -6.75 -2.38 3.95
C HIS A 97 -6.20 -2.35 5.38
N LYS A 98 -5.74 -3.50 5.88
CA LYS A 98 -5.09 -3.60 7.19
C LYS A 98 -3.63 -3.91 7.04
N LEU A 99 -2.79 -3.21 7.79
CA LEU A 99 -1.35 -3.35 7.75
C LEU A 99 -0.83 -3.79 9.11
N TYR A 100 -0.08 -4.87 9.14
CA TYR A 100 0.56 -5.38 10.35
C TYR A 100 2.07 -5.43 10.15
N ILE A 101 2.81 -5.02 11.18
CA ILE A 101 4.27 -5.11 11.25
C ILE A 101 4.60 -5.93 12.48
N TYR A 102 5.44 -6.95 12.34
CA TYR A 102 5.87 -7.79 13.44
C TYR A 102 6.77 -7.01 14.40
N ASP A 103 6.51 -7.15 15.70
CA ASP A 103 7.29 -6.47 16.73
C ASP A 103 8.66 -7.12 16.94
N VAL A 104 9.62 -6.74 16.11
CA VAL A 104 11.02 -7.12 16.27
C VAL A 104 11.69 -6.19 17.28
N SER A 105 12.15 -6.77 18.40
CA SER A 105 12.85 -6.06 19.48
C SER A 105 14.37 -6.35 19.52
N GLU A 106 14.86 -7.24 18.66
CA GLU A 106 16.26 -7.63 18.59
C GLU A 106 17.14 -6.44 18.14
N PRO A 107 18.08 -5.94 18.97
CA PRO A 107 18.86 -4.74 18.65
C PRO A 107 19.69 -4.85 17.36
N GLY A 108 20.11 -6.07 16.99
CA GLY A 108 20.84 -6.32 15.74
C GLY A 108 19.99 -6.17 14.47
N LEU A 109 18.67 -6.01 14.61
CA LEU A 109 17.71 -5.82 13.52
C LEU A 109 17.09 -4.41 13.56
N ALA A 110 17.75 -3.44 14.19
CA ALA A 110 17.32 -2.06 14.17
C ALA A 110 17.10 -1.57 12.73
N GLY A 111 15.97 -0.91 12.48
CA GLY A 111 15.55 -0.46 11.14
C GLY A 111 14.73 -1.46 10.34
N ILE A 112 14.62 -2.73 10.76
CA ILE A 112 13.84 -3.72 10.00
C ILE A 112 12.36 -3.36 9.94
N LYS A 113 11.79 -2.84 11.05
CA LYS A 113 10.40 -2.37 11.10
C LYS A 113 10.16 -1.23 10.13
N ASP A 114 11.15 -0.36 9.93
CA ASP A 114 11.05 0.80 9.04
C ASP A 114 11.02 0.38 7.57
N VAL A 115 11.92 -0.53 7.18
CA VAL A 115 11.95 -1.09 5.81
C VAL A 115 10.68 -1.90 5.53
N THR A 116 10.26 -2.74 6.48
CA THR A 116 9.00 -3.49 6.37
C THR A 116 7.80 -2.55 6.25
N ALA A 117 7.70 -1.51 7.07
CA ALA A 117 6.60 -0.56 6.99
C ALA A 117 6.55 0.17 5.64
N ALA A 118 7.71 0.55 5.09
CA ALA A 118 7.79 1.16 3.77
C ALA A 118 7.31 0.18 2.69
N HIS A 119 7.73 -1.08 2.75
CA HIS A 119 7.33 -2.13 1.82
C HIS A 119 5.80 -2.38 1.87
N GLU A 120 5.23 -2.57 3.05
CA GLU A 120 3.78 -2.81 3.19
C GLU A 120 2.96 -1.56 2.81
N MET A 121 3.47 -0.35 3.07
CA MET A 121 2.86 0.89 2.59
C MET A 121 2.85 0.95 1.06
N LEU A 122 3.89 0.48 0.38
CA LEU A 122 3.93 0.44 -1.08
C LEU A 122 2.94 -0.56 -1.67
N HIS A 123 2.63 -1.66 -1.00
CA HIS A 123 1.50 -2.51 -1.37
C HIS A 123 0.16 -1.78 -1.22
N ALA A 124 0.00 -1.02 -0.14
CA ALA A 124 -1.18 -0.17 0.06
C ALA A 124 -1.30 0.90 -1.05
N ALA A 125 -0.19 1.50 -1.48
CA ALA A 125 -0.15 2.44 -2.59
C ALA A 125 -0.51 1.76 -3.92
N TYR A 126 0.11 0.62 -4.24
CA TYR A 126 -0.11 -0.13 -5.47
C TYR A 126 -1.57 -0.59 -5.63
N ALA A 127 -2.20 -1.02 -4.54
CA ALA A 127 -3.60 -1.42 -4.51
C ALA A 127 -4.55 -0.29 -4.97
N ARG A 128 -4.14 0.98 -4.79
CA ARG A 128 -4.93 2.18 -5.12
C ARG A 128 -4.61 2.77 -6.49
N LEU A 129 -3.67 2.20 -7.24
CA LEU A 129 -3.38 2.62 -8.59
C LEU A 129 -4.47 2.17 -9.57
N ASP A 130 -4.79 3.05 -10.51
CA ASP A 130 -5.64 2.70 -11.64
C ASP A 130 -4.93 1.74 -12.60
N GLN A 131 -5.70 1.11 -13.48
CA GLN A 131 -5.16 0.12 -14.41
C GLN A 131 -4.16 0.74 -15.39
N ALA A 132 -4.40 1.97 -15.85
CA ALA A 132 -3.50 2.63 -16.80
C ALA A 132 -2.10 2.87 -16.20
N THR A 133 -2.03 3.25 -14.92
CA THR A 133 -0.77 3.42 -14.20
C THR A 133 -0.09 2.07 -13.97
N LYS A 134 -0.83 1.03 -13.61
CA LYS A 134 -0.29 -0.34 -13.48
C LYS A 134 0.29 -0.86 -14.80
N ASP A 135 -0.42 -0.64 -15.91
CA ASP A 135 0.03 -1.02 -17.25
C ASP A 135 1.29 -0.24 -17.66
N TRP A 136 1.40 1.03 -17.25
CA TRP A 136 2.59 1.84 -17.49
C TRP A 136 3.79 1.41 -16.62
N LEU A 137 3.56 1.02 -15.37
CA LEU A 137 4.58 0.56 -14.43
C LEU A 137 5.13 -0.82 -14.77
N SER A 138 4.27 -1.76 -15.18
CA SER A 138 4.64 -3.17 -15.40
C SER A 138 5.93 -3.35 -16.22
N PRO A 139 6.06 -2.80 -17.46
CA PRO A 139 7.29 -2.97 -18.24
C PRO A 139 8.52 -2.31 -17.60
N ARG A 140 8.34 -1.22 -16.84
CA ARG A 140 9.44 -0.49 -16.17
C ARG A 140 9.97 -1.23 -14.97
N LEU A 141 9.06 -1.83 -14.19
CA LEU A 141 9.42 -2.68 -13.05
C LEU A 141 10.19 -3.91 -13.53
N GLU A 142 9.78 -4.52 -14.65
CA GLU A 142 10.51 -5.65 -15.25
C GLU A 142 11.88 -5.27 -15.80
N GLU A 143 12.01 -4.09 -16.40
CA GLU A 143 13.31 -3.56 -16.83
C GLU A 143 14.24 -3.32 -15.64
N ALA A 144 13.74 -2.64 -14.60
CA ALA A 144 14.49 -2.39 -13.38
C ALA A 144 14.89 -3.70 -12.69
N TYR A 145 13.97 -4.66 -12.57
CA TYR A 145 14.26 -6.01 -12.09
C TYR A 145 15.36 -6.69 -12.90
N SER A 146 15.28 -6.64 -14.24
CA SER A 146 16.28 -7.28 -15.11
C SER A 146 17.69 -6.71 -14.91
N ARG A 147 17.79 -5.41 -14.59
CA ARG A 147 19.05 -4.71 -14.31
C ARG A 147 19.57 -4.96 -12.89
N LEU A 148 18.69 -4.97 -11.89
CA LEU A 148 19.03 -4.99 -10.46
C LEU A 148 19.02 -6.41 -9.85
N LYS A 149 18.50 -7.41 -10.56
CA LYS A 149 18.33 -8.77 -10.03
C LYS A 149 19.62 -9.32 -9.44
N THR A 150 19.48 -9.84 -8.22
CA THR A 150 20.47 -10.67 -7.55
C THR A 150 19.92 -12.10 -7.44
N ASP A 151 20.77 -13.07 -7.13
CA ASP A 151 20.32 -14.46 -6.92
C ASP A 151 19.29 -14.56 -5.80
N ASN A 152 19.43 -13.74 -4.75
CA ASN A 152 18.48 -13.72 -3.62
C ASN A 152 17.12 -13.14 -4.04
N LEU A 153 17.13 -12.03 -4.78
CA LEU A 153 15.91 -11.42 -5.31
C LEU A 153 15.20 -12.38 -6.30
N ALA A 154 15.95 -13.03 -7.19
CA ALA A 154 15.39 -14.00 -8.12
C ALA A 154 14.74 -15.20 -7.43
N LYS A 155 15.35 -15.71 -6.35
CA LYS A 155 14.77 -16.78 -5.52
C LYS A 155 13.47 -16.34 -4.84
N ARG A 156 13.44 -15.14 -4.25
CA ARG A 156 12.22 -14.57 -3.66
C ARG A 156 11.10 -14.43 -4.69
N MET A 157 11.41 -13.88 -5.88
CA MET A 157 10.41 -13.76 -6.94
C MET A 157 9.88 -15.10 -7.46
N THR A 158 10.67 -16.17 -7.40
CA THR A 158 10.22 -17.53 -7.73
C THR A 158 9.26 -18.09 -6.67
N TYR A 159 9.53 -17.80 -5.38
CA TYR A 159 8.61 -18.14 -4.31
C TYR A 159 7.27 -17.41 -4.49
N TYR A 160 7.28 -16.09 -4.67
CA TYR A 160 6.05 -15.30 -4.88
C TYR A 160 5.25 -15.78 -6.08
N ALA A 161 5.90 -16.13 -7.19
CA ALA A 161 5.21 -16.67 -8.37
C ALA A 161 4.41 -17.96 -8.06
N SER A 162 4.85 -18.74 -7.08
CA SER A 162 4.20 -19.99 -6.67
C SER A 162 3.16 -19.79 -5.56
N ALA A 163 3.50 -18.97 -4.56
CA ALA A 163 2.64 -18.71 -3.40
C ALA A 163 1.51 -17.71 -3.71
N GLU A 164 1.73 -16.81 -4.67
CA GLU A 164 0.88 -15.65 -4.95
C GLU A 164 0.78 -15.38 -6.47
N PRO A 165 0.10 -16.26 -7.23
CA PRO A 165 -0.06 -16.05 -8.66
C PRO A 165 -0.68 -14.67 -8.97
N GLY A 166 0.02 -13.87 -9.79
CA GLY A 166 -0.42 -12.52 -10.17
C GLY A 166 0.05 -11.38 -9.26
N ALA A 167 0.83 -11.66 -8.21
CA ALA A 167 1.36 -10.62 -7.31
C ALA A 167 2.67 -9.98 -7.81
N ARG A 168 3.28 -10.50 -8.88
CA ARG A 168 4.65 -10.16 -9.30
C ARG A 168 4.91 -8.66 -9.41
N GLU A 169 4.06 -7.92 -10.10
CA GLU A 169 4.23 -6.47 -10.29
C GLU A 169 4.07 -5.69 -8.98
N ASN A 170 3.13 -6.11 -8.13
CA ASN A 170 2.93 -5.54 -6.80
C ASN A 170 4.16 -5.77 -5.91
N GLU A 171 4.73 -6.98 -5.94
CA GLU A 171 5.96 -7.30 -5.23
C GLU A 171 7.15 -6.47 -5.74
N LEU A 172 7.36 -6.39 -7.06
CA LEU A 172 8.44 -5.58 -7.61
C LEU A 172 8.28 -4.09 -7.24
N HIS A 173 7.05 -3.57 -7.26
CA HIS A 173 6.75 -2.20 -6.86
C HIS A 173 7.13 -1.93 -5.38
N SER A 174 6.97 -2.90 -4.49
CA SER A 174 7.30 -2.74 -3.06
C SER A 174 8.74 -3.09 -2.71
N ILE A 175 9.35 -4.07 -3.40
CA ILE A 175 10.71 -4.56 -3.14
C ILE A 175 11.77 -3.61 -3.71
N LEU A 176 11.62 -3.21 -4.97
CA LEU A 176 12.68 -2.48 -5.66
C LEU A 176 13.06 -1.16 -4.95
N PRO A 177 12.12 -0.24 -4.64
CA PRO A 177 12.46 1.02 -3.99
C PRO A 177 12.89 0.89 -2.52
N THR A 178 12.61 -0.24 -1.87
CA THR A 178 13.01 -0.47 -0.47
C THR A 178 14.40 -1.10 -0.35
N GLU A 179 14.89 -1.74 -1.42
CA GLU A 179 16.17 -2.44 -1.43
C GLU A 179 17.24 -1.76 -2.32
N PHE A 180 16.82 -0.92 -3.27
CA PHE A 180 17.73 -0.29 -4.24
C PHE A 180 17.47 1.21 -4.35
N SER A 181 18.56 2.00 -4.35
CA SER A 181 18.49 3.46 -4.36
C SER A 181 18.29 4.09 -5.74
N ASP A 182 18.49 3.33 -6.83
CA ASP A 182 18.31 3.82 -8.20
C ASP A 182 17.55 2.81 -9.06
N LEU A 183 16.30 3.14 -9.36
CA LEU A 183 15.41 2.34 -10.20
C LEU A 183 15.39 2.80 -11.67
N GLY A 184 16.20 3.81 -12.00
CA GLY A 184 16.12 4.53 -13.26
C GLY A 184 15.13 5.69 -13.20
N LYS A 185 15.35 6.67 -14.08
CA LYS A 185 14.69 7.97 -14.06
C LYS A 185 13.16 7.89 -13.96
N ASP A 186 12.52 7.08 -14.80
CA ASP A 186 11.06 6.98 -14.85
C ASP A 186 10.45 6.52 -13.52
N LEU A 187 11.09 5.57 -12.84
CA LEU A 187 10.58 5.02 -11.57
C LEU A 187 10.95 5.90 -10.37
N ASN A 188 12.09 6.58 -10.41
CA ASN A 188 12.50 7.50 -9.33
C ASN A 188 11.66 8.79 -9.31
N ASP A 189 11.16 9.23 -10.47
CA ASP A 189 10.36 10.46 -10.62
C ASP A 189 8.84 10.24 -10.41
N TYR A 190 8.41 8.98 -10.34
CA TYR A 190 7.02 8.54 -10.17
C TYR A 190 6.57 8.63 -8.70
#